data_AF-A0A8J7JZ15-F1
#
_entry.id   AF-A0A8J7JZ15-F1
#
_cell.length_a   1.000
_cell.length_b   1.000
_cell.length_c   1.000
_cell.angle_alpha   90.00
_cell.angle_beta   90.00
_cell.angle_gamma   90.00
#
_symmetry.space_group_name_H-M   'P 1'
#
loop_
_entity.id
_entity.type
_entity.pdbx_description
1 polymer ?
#
loop_
_entity_poly.entity_id
_entity_poly.type
_entity_poly.pdbx_seq_one_letter_code
_entity_poly.pdbx_strand_id
1 'polypeptide(L)'
;MFILRNYQSDTASLQSFENQTEIDNQPQSDDDYRITQAGDLLELYVKTDNNAPLMVVLKQVREFYLDDLDLVNSAAEVTGLLVWLMDDYGLDGRGESLEQTADRLSDLDIEDDTDKYTDLIFHLKDAVERLYDLEMDEW
;
A
#
# COMPACT_ATOMS: atom_id res chain seq x y z
N MET A 1 -0.68 2.97 12.85
CA MET A 1 0.35 4.03 12.64
C MET A 1 1.73 3.44 12.90
N PHE A 2 2.79 4.00 12.30
CA PHE A 2 4.11 3.37 12.34
C PHE A 2 5.27 4.36 12.52
N ILE A 3 6.31 3.92 13.21
CA ILE A 3 7.64 4.54 13.17
C ILE A 3 8.62 3.54 12.58
N LEU A 4 9.36 3.98 11.56
CA LEU A 4 10.49 3.26 11.00
C LEU A 4 11.77 3.88 11.55
N ARG A 5 12.55 3.07 12.28
CA ARG A 5 13.80 3.49 12.91
C ARG A 5 15.00 2.86 12.23
N ASN A 6 16.13 3.57 12.25
CA ASN A 6 17.45 3.06 11.83
C ASN A 6 17.53 2.53 10.38
N TYR A 7 16.78 3.14 9.44
CA TYR A 7 16.63 2.63 8.07
C TYR A 7 17.90 2.65 7.20
N GLN A 8 18.92 3.45 7.58
CA GLN A 8 20.23 3.48 6.90
C GLN A 8 21.19 2.39 7.41
N SER A 9 20.74 1.57 8.36
CA SER A 9 21.53 0.46 8.93
C SER A 9 20.84 -0.87 8.66
N ASP A 10 21.60 -1.96 8.79
CA ASP A 10 21.07 -3.33 8.71
C ASP A 10 20.10 -3.68 9.88
N THR A 11 19.78 -2.71 10.75
CA THR A 11 18.89 -2.86 11.92
C THR A 11 17.61 -2.04 11.81
N ALA A 12 17.17 -1.75 10.59
CA ALA A 12 15.89 -1.11 10.35
C ALA A 12 14.77 -1.84 11.12
N SER A 13 13.97 -1.09 11.88
CA SER A 13 12.89 -1.67 12.70
C SER A 13 11.60 -0.91 12.49
N LEU A 14 10.51 -1.67 12.39
CA LEU A 14 9.15 -1.17 12.29
C LEU A 14 8.47 -1.29 13.65
N GLN A 15 7.96 -0.17 14.16
CA GLN A 15 7.18 -0.12 15.39
C GLN A 15 5.78 0.36 15.05
N SER A 16 4.77 -0.42 15.43
CA SER A 16 3.36 -0.07 15.26
C SER A 16 2.79 0.56 16.53
N PHE A 17 1.89 1.52 16.35
CA PHE A 17 1.19 2.24 17.41
C PHE A 17 -0.30 2.30 17.11
N GLU A 18 -1.13 2.23 18.16
CA GLU A 18 -2.58 2.18 18.03
C GLU A 18 -3.16 3.56 17.71
N ASN A 19 -2.52 4.64 18.15
CA ASN A 19 -3.05 5.99 18.03
C ASN A 19 -1.97 7.08 17.91
N GLN A 20 -2.41 8.28 17.49
CA GLN A 20 -1.52 9.43 17.28
C GLN A 20 -0.85 9.90 18.58
N THR A 21 -1.50 9.75 19.73
CA THR A 21 -0.89 10.17 20.99
C THR A 21 0.31 9.29 21.37
N GLU A 22 0.23 8.00 21.09
CA GLU A 22 1.35 7.08 21.33
C GLU A 22 2.55 7.38 20.45
N ILE A 23 2.33 7.65 19.15
CA ILE A 23 3.41 7.98 18.21
C ILE A 23 4.06 9.33 18.57
N ASP A 24 3.26 10.33 18.96
CA ASP A 24 3.74 11.66 19.33
C ASP A 24 4.61 11.64 20.59
N ASN A 25 4.33 10.72 21.52
CA ASN A 25 5.11 10.52 22.73
C ASN A 25 6.42 9.74 22.51
N GLN A 26 6.66 9.19 21.31
CA GLN A 26 7.91 8.50 21.01
C GLN A 26 9.05 9.49 20.74
N PRO A 27 10.28 9.19 21.22
CA PRO A 27 11.45 9.96 20.85
C PRO A 27 11.66 9.87 19.33
N GLN A 28 11.84 11.02 18.70
CA GLN A 28 12.08 11.17 17.27
C GLN A 28 13.55 11.50 17.01
N SER A 29 14.23 10.62 16.29
CA SER A 29 15.50 10.95 15.64
C SER A 29 15.25 11.60 14.28
N ASP A 30 16.21 12.38 13.78
CA ASP A 30 16.19 12.93 12.41
C ASP A 30 16.18 11.80 11.36
N ASP A 31 16.66 10.62 11.73
CA ASP A 31 16.70 9.42 10.89
C ASP A 31 15.45 8.52 11.05
N ASP A 32 14.42 8.95 11.78
CA ASP A 32 13.17 8.19 11.90
C ASP A 32 12.13 8.67 10.89
N TYR A 33 11.41 7.75 10.26
CA TYR A 33 10.21 8.08 9.50
C TYR A 33 8.96 7.78 10.30
N ARG A 34 8.00 8.70 10.28
CA ARG A 34 6.67 8.51 10.86
C ARG A 34 5.67 8.32 9.72
N ILE A 35 4.91 7.24 9.78
CA ILE A 35 3.82 6.95 8.85
C ILE A 35 2.53 6.96 9.66
N THR A 36 1.81 8.06 9.56
CA THR A 36 0.54 8.27 10.27
C THR A 36 -0.66 7.96 9.38
N GLN A 37 -0.48 8.07 8.06
CA GLN A 37 -1.48 7.81 7.02
C GLN A 37 -0.84 7.19 5.76
N ALA A 38 -1.67 6.66 4.85
CA ALA A 38 -1.21 6.04 3.62
C ALA A 38 -0.41 7.00 2.72
N GLY A 39 -0.76 8.29 2.70
CA GLY A 39 -0.01 9.31 1.98
C GLY A 39 1.46 9.42 2.42
N ASP A 40 1.74 9.32 3.73
CA ASP A 40 3.11 9.38 4.25
C ASP A 40 3.94 8.17 3.74
N LEU A 41 3.30 7.00 3.70
CA LEU A 41 3.90 5.77 3.15
C LEU A 41 4.22 5.94 1.66
N LEU A 42 3.26 6.44 0.88
CA LEU A 42 3.42 6.60 -0.57
C LEU A 42 4.49 7.64 -0.92
N GLU A 43 4.58 8.73 -0.16
CA GLU A 43 5.65 9.72 -0.34
C GLU A 43 7.03 9.10 -0.08
N LEU A 44 7.14 8.27 0.97
CA LEU A 44 8.39 7.58 1.29
C LEU A 44 8.74 6.51 0.25
N TYR A 45 7.74 5.76 -0.23
CA TYR A 45 7.88 4.77 -1.29
C TYR A 45 8.49 5.39 -2.56
N VAL A 46 7.93 6.50 -3.06
CA VAL A 46 8.40 7.16 -4.28
C VAL A 46 9.87 7.62 -4.20
N LYS A 47 10.36 7.91 -2.99
CA LYS A 47 11.74 8.34 -2.74
C LYS A 47 12.72 7.18 -2.50
N THR A 48 12.21 5.96 -2.35
CA THR A 48 12.99 4.78 -1.96
C THR A 48 13.30 3.92 -3.19
N ASP A 49 14.57 3.56 -3.38
CA ASP A 49 14.95 2.61 -4.44
C ASP A 49 14.30 1.23 -4.19
N ASN A 50 13.77 0.59 -5.24
CA ASN A 50 13.11 -0.71 -5.14
C ASN A 50 14.01 -1.83 -4.55
N ASN A 51 15.33 -1.69 -4.65
CA ASN A 51 16.30 -2.65 -4.09
C ASN A 51 16.80 -2.25 -2.70
N ALA A 52 16.38 -1.12 -2.14
CA ALA A 52 16.80 -0.68 -0.82
C ALA A 52 16.20 -1.61 0.26
N PRO A 53 16.96 -1.92 1.34
CA PRO A 53 16.42 -2.69 2.47
C PRO A 53 15.14 -2.08 3.07
N LEU A 54 15.03 -0.75 3.04
CA LEU A 54 13.83 -0.02 3.46
C LEU A 54 12.58 -0.46 2.70
N MET A 55 12.69 -0.78 1.41
CA MET A 55 11.54 -1.17 0.58
C MET A 55 10.81 -2.39 1.15
N VAL A 56 11.54 -3.34 1.74
CA VAL A 56 10.96 -4.52 2.40
C VAL A 56 10.06 -4.12 3.59
N VAL A 57 10.45 -3.09 4.33
CA VAL A 57 9.66 -2.58 5.46
C VAL A 57 8.46 -1.78 4.97
N LEU A 58 8.63 -0.95 3.94
CA LEU A 58 7.52 -0.19 3.36
C LEU A 58 6.43 -1.14 2.83
N LYS A 59 6.81 -2.24 2.18
CA LYS A 59 5.84 -3.25 1.72
C LYS A 59 5.02 -3.84 2.87
N GLN A 60 5.63 -4.10 4.03
CA GLN A 60 4.88 -4.56 5.22
C GLN A 60 3.82 -3.54 5.66
N VAL A 61 4.15 -2.25 5.60
CA VAL A 61 3.20 -1.17 5.91
C VAL A 61 2.12 -1.04 4.82
N ARG A 62 2.46 -1.28 3.55
CA ARG A 62 1.49 -1.34 2.45
C ARG A 62 0.46 -2.43 2.69
N GLU A 63 0.90 -3.65 3.01
CA GLU A 63 -0.01 -4.78 3.26
C GLU A 63 -0.98 -4.45 4.39
N PHE A 64 -0.54 -3.77 5.45
CA PHE A 64 -1.44 -3.30 6.51
C PHE A 64 -2.59 -2.39 6.00
N TYR A 65 -2.31 -1.50 5.06
CA TYR A 65 -3.36 -0.66 4.45
C TYR A 65 -4.20 -1.43 3.43
N LEU A 66 -3.63 -2.39 2.72
CA LEU A 66 -4.36 -3.23 1.75
C LEU A 66 -5.29 -4.23 2.43
N ASP A 67 -4.95 -4.68 3.64
CA ASP A 67 -5.78 -5.53 4.49
C ASP A 67 -7.01 -4.78 5.06
N ASP A 68 -6.92 -3.44 5.18
CA ASP A 68 -8.00 -2.59 5.70
C ASP A 68 -7.98 -1.21 5.01
N LEU A 69 -8.66 -1.14 3.85
CA LEU A 69 -8.73 0.08 3.04
C LEU A 69 -9.63 1.17 3.64
N ASP A 70 -10.42 0.87 4.67
CA ASP A 70 -11.20 1.89 5.40
C ASP A 70 -10.29 2.88 6.13
N LEU A 71 -9.04 2.49 6.39
CA LEU A 71 -8.00 3.34 6.98
C LEU A 71 -7.39 4.34 5.97
N VAL A 72 -7.71 4.22 4.69
CA VAL A 72 -7.19 5.07 3.61
C VAL A 72 -8.18 6.22 3.35
N ASN A 73 -7.66 7.44 3.28
CA ASN A 73 -8.49 8.65 3.39
C ASN A 73 -8.86 9.27 2.05
N SER A 74 -8.27 8.82 0.93
CA SER A 74 -8.49 9.43 -0.36
C SER A 74 -8.33 8.47 -1.53
N ALA A 75 -9.02 8.78 -2.64
CA ALA A 75 -8.94 8.00 -3.88
C ALA A 75 -7.51 7.96 -4.44
N ALA A 76 -6.73 9.03 -4.24
CA ALA A 76 -5.34 9.09 -4.67
C ALA A 76 -4.44 8.12 -3.89
N GLU A 77 -4.67 7.97 -2.58
CA GLU A 77 -3.92 7.02 -1.75
C GLU A 77 -4.29 5.57 -2.12
N VAL A 78 -5.59 5.26 -2.25
CA VAL A 78 -6.04 3.92 -2.70
C VAL A 78 -5.38 3.58 -4.03
N THR A 79 -5.50 4.47 -5.02
CA THR A 79 -4.89 4.27 -6.34
C THR A 79 -3.37 4.08 -6.25
N GLY A 80 -2.68 4.87 -5.43
CA GLY A 80 -1.23 4.76 -5.25
C GLY A 80 -0.80 3.41 -4.66
N LEU A 81 -1.52 2.90 -3.66
CA LEU A 81 -1.26 1.59 -3.07
C LEU A 81 -1.43 0.46 -4.09
N LEU A 82 -2.49 0.52 -4.89
CA LEU A 82 -2.79 -0.52 -5.88
C LEU A 82 -1.84 -0.48 -7.08
N VAL A 83 -1.44 0.71 -7.53
CA VAL A 83 -0.41 0.85 -8.58
C VAL A 83 0.91 0.26 -8.11
N TRP A 84 1.31 0.52 -6.86
CA TRP A 84 2.51 -0.09 -6.30
C TRP A 84 2.37 -1.62 -6.17
N LEU A 85 1.21 -2.12 -5.73
CA LEU A 85 0.97 -3.57 -5.69
C LEU A 85 1.06 -4.20 -7.09
N MET A 86 0.45 -3.60 -8.11
CA MET A 86 0.53 -4.09 -9.49
C MET A 86 1.97 -4.12 -10.03
N ASP A 87 2.80 -3.13 -9.70
CA ASP A 87 4.22 -3.10 -10.07
C ASP A 87 4.98 -4.31 -9.50
N ASP A 88 4.66 -4.75 -8.28
CA ASP A 88 5.26 -5.95 -7.67
C ASP A 88 4.91 -7.24 -8.42
N TYR A 89 3.75 -7.28 -9.08
CA TYR A 89 3.35 -8.38 -9.96
C TYR A 89 3.92 -8.24 -11.38
N GLY A 90 4.71 -7.19 -11.65
CA GLY A 90 5.25 -6.87 -12.97
C GLY A 90 4.17 -6.45 -13.97
N LEU A 91 3.07 -5.91 -13.48
CA LEU A 91 1.95 -5.46 -14.30
C LEU A 91 2.06 -3.95 -14.57
N ASP A 92 1.78 -3.57 -15.80
CA ASP A 92 1.75 -2.17 -16.22
C ASP A 92 0.32 -1.61 -16.24
N GLY A 93 0.22 -0.29 -16.08
CA GLY A 93 -1.02 0.44 -16.31
C GLY A 93 -1.33 0.50 -17.80
N ARG A 94 -2.09 -0.46 -18.32
CA ARG A 94 -2.51 -0.52 -19.75
C ARG A 94 -3.59 0.49 -20.13
N GLY A 95 -3.83 1.49 -19.29
CA GLY A 95 -4.99 2.39 -19.38
C GLY A 95 -6.31 1.73 -18.95
N GLU A 96 -6.25 0.52 -18.39
CA GLU A 96 -7.38 -0.21 -17.81
C GLU A 96 -7.77 0.41 -16.46
N SER A 97 -9.05 0.35 -16.11
CA SER A 97 -9.48 0.59 -14.72
C SER A 97 -9.02 -0.56 -13.80
N LEU A 98 -9.09 -0.36 -12.48
CA LEU A 98 -8.79 -1.43 -11.51
C LEU A 98 -9.72 -2.62 -11.69
N GLU A 99 -11.02 -2.37 -11.94
CA GLU A 99 -12.03 -3.40 -12.22
C GLU A 99 -11.67 -4.19 -13.49
N GLN A 100 -11.38 -3.50 -14.60
CA GLN A 100 -10.99 -4.15 -15.86
C GLN A 100 -9.70 -4.97 -15.71
N THR A 101 -8.76 -4.47 -14.90
CA THR A 101 -7.52 -5.18 -14.58
C THR A 101 -7.82 -6.45 -13.80
N ALA A 102 -8.70 -6.40 -12.79
CA ALA A 102 -9.09 -7.56 -12.00
C ALA A 102 -9.78 -8.64 -12.86
N ASP A 103 -10.71 -8.24 -13.73
CA ASP A 103 -11.39 -9.16 -14.65
C ASP A 103 -10.40 -9.84 -15.60
N ARG A 104 -9.50 -9.08 -16.22
CA ARG A 104 -8.48 -9.62 -17.12
C ARG A 104 -7.55 -10.60 -16.40
N LEU A 105 -7.12 -10.29 -15.18
CA LEU A 105 -6.27 -11.18 -14.41
C LEU A 105 -7.00 -12.45 -14.00
N SER A 106 -8.30 -12.35 -13.67
CA SER A 106 -9.14 -13.51 -13.41
C SER A 106 -9.26 -14.43 -14.62
N ASP A 107 -9.43 -13.86 -15.82
CA ASP A 107 -9.47 -14.64 -17.06
C ASP A 107 -8.15 -15.37 -17.31
N LEU A 108 -7.00 -14.71 -17.08
CA LEU A 108 -5.68 -15.32 -17.20
C LEU A 108 -5.48 -16.48 -16.22
N ASP A 109 -5.85 -16.31 -14.94
CA ASP A 109 -5.77 -17.35 -13.92
C ASP A 109 -6.64 -18.58 -14.31
N ILE A 110 -7.84 -18.35 -14.86
CA ILE A 110 -8.72 -19.43 -15.36
C ILE A 110 -8.14 -20.12 -16.60
N GLU A 111 -7.62 -19.35 -17.56
CA GLU A 111 -7.06 -19.88 -18.81
C GLU A 111 -5.81 -20.74 -18.56
N ASP A 112 -4.95 -20.31 -17.64
CA ASP A 112 -3.69 -20.98 -17.31
C ASP A 112 -3.85 -22.06 -16.22
N ASP A 113 -5.05 -22.22 -15.62
CA ASP A 113 -5.32 -23.09 -14.45
C ASP A 113 -4.35 -22.78 -13.29
N THR A 114 -4.24 -21.49 -12.95
CA THR A 114 -3.37 -20.99 -11.87
C THR A 114 -4.10 -20.02 -10.95
N ASP A 115 -3.61 -19.88 -9.72
CA ASP A 115 -4.10 -18.88 -8.77
C ASP A 115 -3.09 -17.73 -8.62
N LYS A 116 -2.34 -17.40 -9.68
CA LYS A 116 -1.17 -16.52 -9.60
C LYS A 116 -1.54 -15.11 -9.15
N TYR A 117 -2.70 -14.61 -9.56
CA TYR A 117 -3.12 -13.23 -9.31
C TYR A 117 -4.26 -13.15 -8.29
N THR A 118 -4.65 -14.25 -7.65
CA THR A 118 -5.80 -14.30 -6.74
C THR A 118 -5.78 -13.20 -5.67
N ASP A 119 -4.64 -13.02 -4.98
CA ASP A 119 -4.51 -11.99 -3.94
C ASP A 119 -4.61 -10.57 -4.52
N LEU A 120 -3.96 -10.32 -5.67
CA LEU A 120 -4.05 -9.03 -6.36
C LEU A 120 -5.48 -8.73 -6.82
N ILE A 121 -6.17 -9.72 -7.40
CA ILE A 121 -7.56 -9.58 -7.86
C ILE A 121 -8.47 -9.21 -6.70
N PHE A 122 -8.26 -9.82 -5.52
CA PHE A 122 -8.99 -9.49 -4.31
C PHE A 122 -8.80 -8.02 -3.92
N HIS A 123 -7.55 -7.56 -3.77
CA HIS A 123 -7.27 -6.18 -3.43
C HIS A 123 -7.76 -5.17 -4.47
N LEU A 124 -7.72 -5.51 -5.77
CA LEU A 124 -8.25 -4.64 -6.82
C LEU A 124 -9.77 -4.46 -6.69
N LYS A 125 -10.51 -5.50 -6.31
CA LYS A 125 -11.96 -5.43 -6.11
C LYS A 125 -12.31 -4.64 -4.85
N ASP A 126 -11.63 -4.89 -3.74
CA ASP A 126 -11.80 -4.12 -2.50
C ASP A 126 -11.49 -2.64 -2.72
N ALA A 127 -10.46 -2.33 -3.52
CA ALA A 127 -10.12 -0.97 -3.88
C ALA A 127 -11.22 -0.28 -4.70
N VAL A 128 -11.85 -0.99 -5.63
CA VAL A 128 -12.98 -0.46 -6.41
C VAL A 128 -14.15 -0.11 -5.49
N GLU A 129 -14.50 -0.99 -4.54
CA GLU A 129 -15.53 -0.72 -3.54
C GLU A 129 -15.18 0.52 -2.69
N ARG A 130 -13.95 0.58 -2.17
CA ARG A 130 -13.49 1.73 -1.37
C ARG A 130 -13.53 3.04 -2.15
N LEU A 131 -13.16 3.02 -3.44
CA LEU A 131 -13.21 4.20 -4.29
C LEU A 131 -14.65 4.71 -4.46
N TYR A 132 -15.61 3.81 -4.64
CA TYR A 132 -17.03 4.20 -4.70
C TYR A 132 -17.51 4.80 -3.38
N ASP A 133 -17.12 4.24 -2.24
CA ASP A 133 -17.49 4.78 -0.93
C ASP A 133 -16.94 6.20 -0.73
N LEU A 134 -15.66 6.42 -1.07
CA LEU A 134 -15.04 7.75 -1.02
C LEU A 134 -15.73 8.76 -1.93
N GLU A 135 -16.11 8.36 -3.15
CA GLU A 135 -16.87 9.23 -4.06
C GLU A 135 -18.25 9.58 -3.49
N MET A 136 -18.90 8.68 -2.77
CA MET A 136 -20.21 8.92 -2.15
C MET A 136 -20.12 9.82 -0.91
N ASP A 137 -19.04 9.71 -0.12
CA ASP A 137 -18.80 10.52 1.08
C ASP A 137 -18.50 12.01 0.75
N GLU A 138 -18.09 12.32 -0.49
CA GLU A 138 -17.81 13.68 -0.95
C GLU A 138 -19.07 14.52 -1.28
N TRP A 139 -20.29 13.96 -1.17
CA TRP A 139 -21.55 14.57 -1.62
C TRP A 139 -22.49 15.05 -0.50
#